data_AF-A0A7S0YMX4-F1
#
_entry.id   AF-A0A7S0YMX4-F1
#
_cell.length_a   1.000
_cell.length_b   1.000
_cell.length_c   1.000
_cell.angle_alpha   90.00
_cell.angle_beta   90.00
_cell.angle_gamma   90.00
#
_symmetry.space_group_name_H-M   'P 1'
#
loop_
_entity.id
_entity.type
_entity.pdbx_description
1 polymer ?
#
loop_
_entity_poly.entity_id
_entity_poly.type
_entity_poly.pdbx_seq_one_letter_code
_entity_poly.pdbx_strand_id
1 'polypeptide(L)'
;EKAEGGDSRTNNACRACVVVEGGNATVDRCTVSCQTGTGVYVMGDSRPTIVNCTLTENVHAAIVCCGNTYTNFGGCSVKRNAGFGVWLLESADGNFAHNRIGSNSKCGVLCCGQCKGVFDSNKVSNGGQGGFWAQGFSTVVITNNVIRKNHRAAMQVSDDAAPVVASNTILEGEGGGIVVHDRAKGLFVLNDLSGSCRAGAG
;
A
#
# COMPACT_ATOMS: atom_id res chain seq x y z
N GLU A 1 -0.09 11.35 -14.62
CA GLU A 1 0.64 10.11 -14.95
C GLU A 1 -0.19 8.96 -14.36
N LYS A 2 -1.07 8.36 -15.15
CA LYS A 2 -1.94 7.25 -14.69
C LYS A 2 -1.02 6.08 -14.33
N ALA A 3 -1.18 5.49 -13.14
CA ALA A 3 -0.54 4.21 -12.86
C ALA A 3 -1.04 3.23 -13.92
N GLU A 4 -0.16 2.82 -14.82
CA GLU A 4 -0.50 1.83 -15.85
C GLU A 4 -0.93 0.55 -15.12
N GLY A 5 -2.25 0.31 -15.11
CA GLY A 5 -2.87 -0.95 -14.75
C GLY A 5 -2.58 -2.00 -15.80
N GLY A 6 -1.29 -2.24 -16.07
CA GLY A 6 -0.85 -3.38 -16.86
C GLY A 6 -1.31 -4.64 -16.16
N ASP A 7 -1.97 -5.51 -16.92
CA ASP A 7 -2.50 -6.82 -16.55
C ASP A 7 -1.48 -7.61 -15.70
N SER A 8 -1.53 -7.40 -14.38
CA SER A 8 -0.49 -7.81 -13.43
C SER A 8 -0.62 -9.28 -13.01
N ARG A 9 -1.60 -9.99 -13.57
CA ARG A 9 -1.95 -11.36 -13.18
C ARG A 9 -1.01 -12.41 -13.78
N THR A 10 -0.40 -12.18 -14.94
CA THR A 10 0.22 -13.28 -15.70
C THR A 10 1.75 -13.30 -15.77
N ASN A 11 2.46 -12.18 -15.54
CA ASN A 11 3.94 -12.17 -15.65
C ASN A 11 4.69 -12.06 -14.31
N ASN A 12 4.05 -11.53 -13.26
CA ASN A 12 4.73 -11.25 -11.98
C ASN A 12 4.56 -12.33 -10.91
N ALA A 13 3.52 -13.17 -10.99
CA ALA A 13 3.34 -14.33 -10.11
C ALA A 13 4.45 -15.38 -10.30
N CYS A 14 4.89 -15.61 -11.56
CA CYS A 14 5.92 -16.58 -11.92
C CYS A 14 7.34 -16.27 -11.39
N ARG A 15 7.54 -15.11 -10.74
CA ARG A 15 8.84 -14.70 -10.17
C ARG A 15 8.72 -14.20 -8.73
N ALA A 16 7.68 -14.59 -7.99
CA ALA A 16 7.57 -14.20 -6.59
C ALA A 16 8.39 -15.12 -5.66
N CYS A 17 8.95 -14.58 -4.57
CA CYS A 17 9.67 -15.39 -3.58
C CYS A 17 8.73 -16.24 -2.73
N VAL A 18 7.54 -15.71 -2.41
CA VAL A 18 6.45 -16.44 -1.75
C VAL A 18 5.19 -16.27 -2.56
N VAL A 19 4.51 -17.37 -2.90
CA VAL A 19 3.20 -17.37 -3.54
C VAL A 19 2.20 -18.04 -2.61
N VAL A 20 1.06 -17.39 -2.38
CA VAL A 20 -0.09 -17.96 -1.67
C VAL A 20 -1.29 -17.96 -2.61
N GLU A 21 -1.76 -19.14 -2.99
CA GLU A 21 -2.89 -19.33 -3.89
C GLU A 21 -3.90 -20.32 -3.28
N GLY A 22 -5.14 -19.87 -3.07
CA GLY A 22 -6.23 -20.67 -2.51
C GLY A 22 -6.02 -21.19 -1.08
N GLY A 23 -5.17 -20.54 -0.27
CA GLY A 23 -4.75 -21.09 1.03
C GLY A 23 -4.54 -20.06 2.14
N ASN A 24 -4.36 -20.59 3.36
CA ASN A 24 -4.10 -19.83 4.58
C ASN A 24 -2.68 -20.09 5.09
N ALA A 25 -1.69 -19.55 4.40
CA ALA A 25 -0.29 -19.70 4.79
C ALA A 25 0.06 -18.76 5.96
N THR A 26 0.99 -19.18 6.82
CA THR A 26 1.62 -18.30 7.82
C THR A 26 3.09 -18.09 7.49
N VAL A 27 3.50 -16.83 7.39
CA VAL A 27 4.90 -16.41 7.22
C VAL A 27 5.25 -15.55 8.43
N ASP A 28 6.13 -16.04 9.30
CA ASP A 28 6.47 -15.37 10.56
C ASP A 28 7.99 -15.29 10.73
N ARG A 29 8.52 -14.11 11.08
CA ARG A 29 9.97 -13.88 11.30
C ARG A 29 10.86 -14.21 10.10
N CYS A 30 10.35 -14.10 8.88
CA CYS A 30 11.12 -14.34 7.65
C CYS A 30 11.70 -13.05 7.04
N THR A 31 12.82 -13.18 6.33
CA THR A 31 13.32 -12.16 5.40
C THR A 31 12.99 -12.58 3.97
N VAL A 32 12.24 -11.74 3.26
CA VAL A 32 11.79 -11.97 1.89
C VAL A 32 12.49 -10.97 0.97
N SER A 33 13.36 -11.49 0.11
CA SER A 33 14.10 -10.73 -0.89
C SER A 33 14.12 -11.52 -2.20
N CYS A 34 13.61 -10.89 -3.26
CA CYS A 34 13.46 -11.47 -4.58
C CYS A 34 14.16 -10.60 -5.61
N GLN A 35 15.34 -11.04 -6.06
CA GLN A 35 16.15 -10.33 -7.06
C GLN A 35 15.55 -10.33 -8.47
N THR A 36 14.41 -10.99 -8.68
CA THR A 36 13.82 -11.18 -10.01
C THR A 36 12.33 -10.83 -10.07
N GLY A 37 11.68 -10.49 -8.95
CA GLY A 37 10.24 -10.22 -8.94
C GLY A 37 9.68 -9.70 -7.62
N THR A 38 8.47 -10.14 -7.29
CA THR A 38 7.69 -9.70 -6.12
C THR A 38 8.15 -10.46 -4.87
N GLY A 39 8.16 -9.81 -3.70
CA GLY A 39 8.48 -10.53 -2.45
C GLY A 39 7.42 -11.59 -2.14
N VAL A 40 6.19 -11.14 -1.85
CA VAL A 40 5.04 -12.00 -1.56
C VAL A 40 3.92 -11.70 -2.55
N TYR A 41 3.39 -12.74 -3.20
CA TYR A 41 2.25 -12.64 -4.10
C TYR A 41 1.09 -13.47 -3.53
N VAL A 42 -0.01 -12.82 -3.20
CA VAL A 42 -1.22 -13.44 -2.66
C VAL A 42 -2.33 -13.35 -3.70
N MET A 43 -2.91 -14.49 -4.08
CA MET A 43 -3.91 -14.58 -5.14
C MET A 43 -4.99 -15.64 -4.85
N GLY A 44 -6.05 -15.61 -5.66
CA GLY A 44 -7.20 -16.52 -5.51
C GLY A 44 -7.96 -16.28 -4.19
N ASP A 45 -8.56 -17.34 -3.65
CA ASP A 45 -9.29 -17.30 -2.38
C ASP A 45 -8.34 -17.54 -1.18
N SER A 46 -7.37 -16.64 -0.98
CA SER A 46 -6.32 -16.81 0.03
C SER A 46 -6.52 -15.93 1.26
N ARG A 47 -6.21 -16.45 2.45
CA ARG A 47 -6.22 -15.67 3.72
C ARG A 47 -4.94 -15.86 4.53
N PRO A 48 -3.77 -15.42 4.02
CA PRO A 48 -2.51 -15.62 4.71
C PRO A 48 -2.32 -14.68 5.90
N THR A 49 -1.49 -15.12 6.84
CA THR A 49 -0.93 -14.29 7.92
C THR A 49 0.56 -14.10 7.69
N ILE A 50 1.00 -12.86 7.53
CA ILE A 50 2.39 -12.49 7.28
C ILE A 50 2.79 -11.50 8.36
N VAL A 51 3.61 -11.93 9.31
CA VAL A 51 3.90 -11.16 10.51
C VAL A 51 5.38 -11.15 10.87
N ASN A 52 5.86 -10.05 11.47
CA ASN A 52 7.25 -9.91 11.91
C ASN A 52 8.30 -10.15 10.80
N CYS A 53 7.93 -9.93 9.54
CA CYS A 53 8.79 -10.19 8.39
C CYS A 53 9.55 -8.94 7.94
N THR A 54 10.70 -9.14 7.29
CA THR A 54 11.41 -8.08 6.56
C THR A 54 11.29 -8.33 5.07
N LEU A 55 10.57 -7.46 4.35
CA LEU A 55 10.43 -7.54 2.89
C LEU A 55 11.32 -6.46 2.27
N THR A 56 12.43 -6.87 1.65
CA THR A 56 13.48 -5.95 1.19
C THR A 56 14.10 -6.36 -0.12
N GLU A 57 14.60 -5.39 -0.89
CA GLU A 57 15.39 -5.63 -2.11
C GLU A 57 14.65 -6.46 -3.16
N ASN A 58 13.32 -6.35 -3.19
CA ASN A 58 12.50 -6.93 -4.25
C ASN A 58 12.51 -6.03 -5.49
N VAL A 59 12.65 -6.62 -6.68
CA VAL A 59 12.67 -5.88 -7.97
C VAL A 59 11.30 -5.31 -8.32
N HIS A 60 10.23 -5.90 -7.78
CA HIS A 60 8.88 -5.39 -7.95
C HIS A 60 8.31 -4.92 -6.60
N ALA A 61 7.01 -5.13 -6.36
CA ALA A 61 6.43 -4.81 -5.07
C ALA A 61 6.89 -5.78 -3.98
N ALA A 62 6.89 -5.32 -2.73
CA ALA A 62 7.24 -6.18 -1.60
C ALA A 62 6.14 -7.21 -1.36
N ILE A 63 4.88 -6.76 -1.30
CA ILE A 63 3.70 -7.62 -1.24
C ILE A 63 2.64 -7.14 -2.25
N VAL A 64 2.07 -8.09 -2.98
CA VAL A 64 0.92 -7.88 -3.86
C VAL A 64 -0.21 -8.80 -3.44
N CYS A 65 -1.40 -8.26 -3.22
CA CYS A 65 -2.62 -9.04 -3.02
C CYS A 65 -3.59 -8.75 -4.16
N CYS A 66 -4.10 -9.80 -4.79
CA CYS A 66 -4.89 -9.72 -6.01
C CYS A 66 -6.03 -10.75 -5.99
N GLY A 67 -7.24 -10.35 -6.40
CA GLY A 67 -8.43 -11.21 -6.32
C GLY A 67 -9.06 -11.24 -4.93
N ASN A 68 -9.84 -12.29 -4.62
CA ASN A 68 -10.63 -12.41 -3.41
C ASN A 68 -9.80 -12.86 -2.19
N THR A 69 -8.89 -11.99 -1.76
CA THR A 69 -7.92 -12.29 -0.69
C THR A 69 -8.25 -11.54 0.60
N TYR A 70 -7.86 -12.10 1.74
CA TYR A 70 -7.89 -11.41 3.03
C TYR A 70 -6.56 -11.59 3.76
N THR A 71 -5.64 -10.66 3.59
CA THR A 71 -4.28 -10.78 4.15
C THR A 71 -4.18 -10.13 5.52
N ASN A 72 -3.64 -10.86 6.51
CA ASN A 72 -3.26 -10.27 7.80
C ASN A 72 -1.76 -9.96 7.77
N PHE A 73 -1.39 -8.69 7.64
CA PHE A 73 -0.01 -8.21 7.50
C PHE A 73 0.38 -7.32 8.69
N GLY A 74 1.22 -7.84 9.59
CA GLY A 74 1.43 -7.24 10.92
C GLY A 74 2.88 -7.14 11.37
N GLY A 75 3.31 -5.98 11.88
CA GLY A 75 4.65 -5.85 12.51
C GLY A 75 5.82 -6.04 11.55
N CYS A 76 5.60 -5.87 10.24
CA CYS A 76 6.60 -6.11 9.21
C CYS A 76 7.39 -4.84 8.87
N SER A 77 8.63 -5.03 8.39
CA SER A 77 9.49 -3.98 7.84
C SER A 77 9.59 -4.12 6.32
N VAL A 78 8.94 -3.23 5.58
CA VAL A 78 8.93 -3.19 4.11
C VAL A 78 9.81 -2.05 3.61
N LYS A 79 10.97 -2.34 3.03
CA LYS A 79 11.92 -1.29 2.62
C LYS A 79 12.80 -1.65 1.43
N ARG A 80 13.31 -0.64 0.72
CA ARG A 80 14.26 -0.81 -0.39
C ARG A 80 13.76 -1.74 -1.50
N ASN A 81 12.47 -1.69 -1.81
CA ASN A 81 11.90 -2.41 -2.94
C ASN A 81 11.81 -1.46 -4.14
N ALA A 82 12.10 -1.96 -5.35
CA ALA A 82 12.09 -1.14 -6.56
C ALA A 82 10.66 -0.85 -7.07
N GLY A 83 9.65 -1.58 -6.59
CA GLY A 83 8.24 -1.31 -6.83
C GLY A 83 7.53 -0.64 -5.65
N PHE A 84 6.28 -1.05 -5.43
CA PHE A 84 5.45 -0.59 -4.31
C PHE A 84 5.81 -1.34 -3.02
N GLY A 85 5.59 -0.75 -1.85
CA GLY A 85 5.71 -1.49 -0.60
C GLY A 85 4.61 -2.54 -0.48
N VAL A 86 3.36 -2.06 -0.39
CA VAL A 86 2.14 -2.88 -0.36
C VAL A 86 1.28 -2.51 -1.56
N TRP A 87 0.80 -3.51 -2.30
CA TRP A 87 -0.09 -3.30 -3.43
C TRP A 87 -1.34 -4.17 -3.31
N LEU A 88 -2.50 -3.54 -3.14
CA LEU A 88 -3.82 -4.19 -3.21
C LEU A 88 -4.46 -3.92 -4.57
N LEU A 89 -5.00 -4.99 -5.16
CA LEU A 89 -5.66 -4.99 -6.47
C LEU A 89 -7.04 -5.63 -6.36
N GLU A 90 -7.95 -5.21 -7.24
CA GLU A 90 -9.28 -5.84 -7.37
C GLU A 90 -10.04 -5.84 -6.05
N SER A 91 -10.50 -7.01 -5.58
CA SER A 91 -11.24 -7.18 -4.33
C SER A 91 -10.33 -7.66 -3.19
N ALA A 92 -9.04 -7.37 -3.25
CA ALA A 92 -8.09 -7.79 -2.22
C ALA A 92 -8.27 -6.97 -0.95
N ASP A 93 -8.71 -7.65 0.11
CA ASP A 93 -8.92 -7.08 1.43
C ASP A 93 -7.83 -7.54 2.38
N GLY A 94 -7.84 -6.99 3.60
CA GLY A 94 -6.90 -7.41 4.62
C GLY A 94 -6.77 -6.41 5.75
N ASN A 95 -6.05 -6.83 6.79
CA ASN A 95 -5.65 -5.99 7.90
C ASN A 95 -4.14 -5.77 7.84
N PHE A 96 -3.73 -4.51 7.73
CA PHE A 96 -2.34 -4.08 7.62
C PHE A 96 -2.05 -3.22 8.84
N ALA A 97 -1.42 -3.82 9.87
CA ALA A 97 -1.25 -3.17 11.16
C ALA A 97 0.21 -3.10 11.63
N HIS A 98 0.59 -1.98 12.26
CA HIS A 98 1.90 -1.83 12.92
C HIS A 98 3.11 -2.05 12.01
N ASN A 99 2.99 -1.80 10.70
CA ASN A 99 4.07 -2.00 9.75
C ASN A 99 4.93 -0.74 9.59
N ARG A 100 6.21 -0.94 9.27
CA ARG A 100 7.12 0.12 8.83
C ARG A 100 7.37 -0.03 7.35
N ILE A 101 6.80 0.88 6.55
CA ILE A 101 6.86 0.85 5.09
C ILE A 101 7.65 2.08 4.62
N GLY A 102 8.76 1.90 3.94
CA GLY A 102 9.44 3.07 3.39
C GLY A 102 10.71 2.83 2.61
N SER A 103 11.21 3.88 1.98
CA SER A 103 12.35 3.79 1.05
C SER A 103 12.08 2.79 -0.09
N ASN A 104 10.86 2.80 -0.62
CA ASN A 104 10.49 2.05 -1.82
C ASN A 104 10.49 3.02 -3.02
N SER A 105 10.92 2.56 -4.19
CA SER A 105 11.11 3.44 -5.35
C SER A 105 9.80 3.97 -5.93
N LYS A 106 8.67 3.27 -5.74
CA LYS A 106 7.31 3.77 -6.07
C LYS A 106 6.58 4.26 -4.82
N CYS A 107 5.27 4.05 -4.70
CA CYS A 107 4.52 4.40 -3.51
C CYS A 107 4.79 3.43 -2.35
N GLY A 108 4.66 3.91 -1.11
CA GLY A 108 4.66 3.05 0.06
C GLY A 108 3.51 2.04 0.01
N VAL A 109 2.28 2.53 -0.18
CA VAL A 109 1.07 1.72 -0.30
C VAL A 109 0.26 2.18 -1.50
N LEU A 110 -0.19 1.24 -2.33
CA LEU A 110 -1.15 1.46 -3.41
C LEU A 110 -2.35 0.52 -3.23
N CYS A 111 -3.55 1.09 -3.21
CA CYS A 111 -4.80 0.37 -3.17
C CYS A 111 -5.59 0.73 -4.42
N CYS A 112 -5.79 -0.22 -5.33
CA CYS A 112 -6.49 -0.04 -6.59
C CYS A 112 -7.56 -1.13 -6.77
N GLY A 113 -8.65 -0.82 -7.47
CA GLY A 113 -9.79 -1.72 -7.62
C GLY A 113 -10.89 -1.45 -6.59
N GLN A 114 -11.59 -2.49 -6.15
CA GLN A 114 -12.71 -2.45 -5.20
C GLN A 114 -12.29 -2.93 -3.79
N CYS A 115 -11.01 -2.78 -3.46
CA CYS A 115 -10.43 -3.24 -2.19
C CYS A 115 -10.92 -2.44 -0.99
N LYS A 116 -11.02 -3.12 0.15
CA LYS A 116 -11.52 -2.63 1.45
C LYS A 116 -10.52 -2.90 2.58
N GLY A 117 -9.23 -2.94 2.24
CA GLY A 117 -8.15 -3.10 3.21
C GLY A 117 -8.20 -2.06 4.35
N VAL A 118 -7.86 -2.51 5.55
CA VAL A 118 -7.76 -1.69 6.76
C VAL A 118 -6.28 -1.49 7.08
N PHE A 119 -5.85 -0.23 7.19
CA PHE A 119 -4.50 0.16 7.49
C PHE A 119 -4.49 0.90 8.83
N ASP A 120 -3.98 0.25 9.87
CA ASP A 120 -3.95 0.82 11.21
C ASP A 120 -2.52 0.91 11.78
N SER A 121 -2.20 2.04 12.42
CA SER A 121 -0.96 2.18 13.19
C SER A 121 0.34 1.92 12.40
N ASN A 122 0.34 2.15 11.09
CA ASN A 122 1.51 1.98 10.23
C ASN A 122 2.35 3.25 10.14
N LYS A 123 3.64 3.08 9.85
CA LYS A 123 4.57 4.18 9.57
C LYS A 123 5.00 4.10 8.10
N VAL A 124 4.52 5.03 7.29
CA VAL A 124 4.81 5.12 5.85
C VAL A 124 5.71 6.31 5.57
N SER A 125 6.87 6.09 4.92
CA SER A 125 7.78 7.20 4.62
C SER A 125 8.70 6.97 3.43
N ASN A 126 9.21 8.04 2.82
CA ASN A 126 10.19 7.97 1.73
C ASN A 126 9.72 7.09 0.55
N GLY A 127 8.45 7.19 0.16
CA GLY A 127 7.96 6.62 -1.10
C GLY A 127 8.29 7.56 -2.26
N GLY A 128 8.92 7.03 -3.31
CA GLY A 128 9.35 7.81 -4.48
C GLY A 128 8.21 8.43 -5.30
N GLN A 129 7.03 7.79 -5.33
CA GLN A 129 5.85 8.31 -6.03
C GLN A 129 4.73 8.79 -5.08
N GLY A 130 4.90 8.62 -3.77
CA GLY A 130 3.91 8.99 -2.75
C GLY A 130 3.94 8.07 -1.55
N GLY A 131 3.30 8.48 -0.45
CA GLY A 131 3.18 7.63 0.73
C GLY A 131 2.10 6.58 0.54
N PHE A 132 0.87 7.06 0.45
CA PHE A 132 -0.34 6.25 0.34
C PHE A 132 -1.16 6.70 -0.87
N TRP A 133 -1.56 5.76 -1.73
CA TRP A 133 -2.41 6.07 -2.88
C TRP A 133 -3.63 5.16 -2.92
N ALA A 134 -4.82 5.73 -2.78
CA ALA A 134 -6.10 5.08 -3.01
C ALA A 134 -6.64 5.44 -4.41
N GLN A 135 -6.94 4.42 -5.22
CA GLN A 135 -7.35 4.55 -6.62
C GLN A 135 -8.54 3.62 -6.92
N GLY A 136 -9.23 3.87 -8.04
CA GLY A 136 -10.27 2.99 -8.57
C GLY A 136 -11.58 3.20 -7.86
N PHE A 137 -12.12 2.15 -7.23
CA PHE A 137 -13.34 2.17 -6.42
C PHE A 137 -13.02 1.72 -4.98
N SER A 138 -11.78 1.92 -4.53
CA SER A 138 -11.31 1.42 -3.25
C SER A 138 -11.98 2.16 -2.10
N THR A 139 -12.40 1.42 -1.07
CA THR A 139 -13.04 1.98 0.14
C THR A 139 -12.22 1.66 1.37
N VAL A 140 -10.89 1.78 1.23
CA VAL A 140 -9.94 1.44 2.29
C VAL A 140 -10.09 2.33 3.52
N VAL A 141 -9.82 1.77 4.68
CA VAL A 141 -9.84 2.50 5.96
C VAL A 141 -8.40 2.72 6.40
N ILE A 142 -8.03 3.98 6.64
CA ILE A 142 -6.67 4.39 6.99
C ILE A 142 -6.76 5.12 8.32
N THR A 143 -6.35 4.48 9.41
CA THR A 143 -6.45 5.03 10.77
C THR A 143 -5.16 4.98 11.57
N ASN A 144 -4.92 6.00 12.39
CA ASN A 144 -3.77 6.02 13.33
C ASN A 144 -2.39 5.86 12.65
N ASN A 145 -2.28 6.15 11.36
CA ASN A 145 -1.03 5.99 10.62
C ASN A 145 -0.21 7.28 10.67
N VAL A 146 1.11 7.12 10.57
CA VAL A 146 2.06 8.21 10.39
C VAL A 146 2.61 8.15 8.97
N ILE A 147 2.26 9.11 8.14
CA ILE A 147 2.64 9.18 6.72
C ILE A 147 3.49 10.42 6.52
N ARG A 148 4.79 10.27 6.20
CA ARG A 148 5.71 11.42 6.19
C ARG A 148 6.81 11.34 5.13
N LYS A 149 7.35 12.49 4.72
CA LYS A 149 8.57 12.58 3.88
C LYS A 149 8.42 11.80 2.58
N ASN A 150 7.36 12.06 1.82
CA ASN A 150 7.16 11.39 0.53
C ASN A 150 7.45 12.38 -0.61
N HIS A 151 8.09 11.88 -1.68
CA HIS A 151 8.62 12.70 -2.78
C HIS A 151 7.55 13.29 -3.72
N ARG A 152 6.28 12.93 -3.51
CA ARG A 152 5.10 13.55 -4.14
C ARG A 152 4.06 13.84 -3.05
N ALA A 153 2.81 13.46 -3.25
CA ALA A 153 1.79 13.58 -2.22
C ALA A 153 2.08 12.60 -1.07
N ALA A 154 1.88 13.03 0.18
CA ALA A 154 1.92 12.10 1.30
C ALA A 154 0.76 11.10 1.20
N MET A 155 -0.44 11.59 0.87
CA MET A 155 -1.60 10.78 0.52
C MET A 155 -2.27 11.28 -0.77
N GLN A 156 -2.63 10.36 -1.65
CA GLN A 156 -3.36 10.63 -2.88
C GLN A 156 -4.65 9.79 -2.94
N VAL A 157 -5.74 10.42 -3.39
CA VAL A 157 -7.02 9.74 -3.65
C VAL A 157 -7.50 10.15 -5.04
N SER A 158 -7.79 9.18 -5.90
CA SER A 158 -8.12 9.42 -7.31
C SER A 158 -9.22 8.50 -7.85
N ASP A 159 -9.62 8.75 -9.10
CA ASP A 159 -10.72 8.06 -9.79
C ASP A 159 -12.06 8.15 -9.05
N ASP A 160 -12.64 7.04 -8.58
CA ASP A 160 -13.90 6.97 -7.81
C ASP A 160 -13.64 6.40 -6.40
N ALA A 161 -12.39 6.43 -5.92
CA ALA A 161 -12.03 5.90 -4.62
C ALA A 161 -12.77 6.66 -3.51
N ALA A 162 -13.14 5.96 -2.44
CA ALA A 162 -13.89 6.50 -1.31
C ALA A 162 -13.30 6.05 0.04
N PRO A 163 -12.02 6.36 0.35
CA PRO A 163 -11.40 5.94 1.60
C PRO A 163 -11.97 6.68 2.80
N VAL A 164 -11.88 6.04 3.97
CA VAL A 164 -12.05 6.70 5.27
C VAL A 164 -10.67 6.89 5.87
N VAL A 165 -10.28 8.15 6.03
CA VAL A 165 -8.96 8.56 6.53
C VAL A 165 -9.18 9.29 7.85
N ALA A 166 -8.89 8.63 8.97
CA ALA A 166 -9.16 9.21 10.27
C ALA A 166 -8.02 9.08 11.30
N SER A 167 -7.80 10.12 12.09
CA SER A 167 -6.80 10.12 13.17
C SER A 167 -5.38 9.82 12.70
N ASN A 168 -5.01 10.22 11.48
CA ASN A 168 -3.66 10.04 10.95
C ASN A 168 -2.82 11.30 11.15
N THR A 169 -1.51 11.11 11.24
CA THR A 169 -0.52 12.19 11.19
C THR A 169 0.14 12.18 9.81
N ILE A 170 -0.14 13.19 8.99
CA ILE A 170 0.33 13.28 7.60
C ILE A 170 1.22 14.51 7.45
N LEU A 171 2.51 14.27 7.23
CA LEU A 171 3.56 15.29 7.30
C LEU A 171 4.35 15.36 5.99
N GLU A 172 4.86 16.55 5.67
CA GLU A 172 6.01 16.68 4.76
C GLU A 172 5.86 15.91 3.42
N GLY A 173 4.74 16.11 2.72
CA GLY A 173 4.61 15.66 1.33
C GLY A 173 5.11 16.75 0.38
N GLU A 174 6.15 16.49 -0.41
CA GLU A 174 6.75 17.48 -1.32
C GLU A 174 5.76 17.97 -2.39
N GLY A 175 4.85 17.10 -2.82
CA GLY A 175 3.76 17.41 -3.76
C GLY A 175 2.44 17.79 -3.10
N GLY A 176 2.36 17.76 -1.77
CA GLY A 176 1.16 18.07 -0.97
C GLY A 176 0.85 17.03 0.11
N GLY A 177 0.06 17.42 1.11
CA GLY A 177 -0.31 16.56 2.24
C GLY A 177 -1.28 15.47 1.81
N ILE A 178 -2.53 15.87 1.58
CA ILE A 178 -3.57 15.03 0.97
C ILE A 178 -3.98 15.67 -0.35
N VAL A 179 -3.94 14.91 -1.43
CA VAL A 179 -4.41 15.35 -2.76
C VAL A 179 -5.56 14.45 -3.17
N VAL A 180 -6.72 15.06 -3.43
CA VAL A 180 -7.95 14.36 -3.87
C VAL A 180 -8.31 14.93 -5.24
N HIS A 181 -8.51 14.08 -6.24
CA HIS A 181 -8.85 14.51 -7.60
C HIS A 181 -9.76 13.51 -8.34
N ASP A 182 -10.17 13.86 -9.56
CA ASP A 182 -11.17 13.15 -10.37
C ASP A 182 -12.57 13.14 -9.73
N ARG A 183 -13.18 11.97 -9.54
CA ARG A 183 -14.48 11.78 -8.87
C ARG A 183 -14.30 11.19 -7.46
N ALA A 184 -13.07 11.24 -6.94
CA ALA A 184 -12.74 10.65 -5.67
C ALA A 184 -13.61 11.27 -4.58
N LYS A 185 -14.15 10.39 -3.74
CA LYS A 185 -14.86 10.73 -2.53
C LYS A 185 -13.96 10.34 -1.38
N GLY A 186 -14.20 10.82 -0.19
CA GLY A 186 -13.38 10.41 0.94
C GLY A 186 -13.81 11.15 2.19
N LEU A 187 -13.77 10.43 3.30
CA LEU A 187 -14.03 11.02 4.61
C LEU A 187 -12.69 11.25 5.30
N PHE A 188 -12.34 12.51 5.54
CA PHE A 188 -11.10 12.90 6.21
C PHE A 188 -11.44 13.55 7.54
N VAL A 189 -11.20 12.85 8.65
CA VAL A 189 -11.66 13.28 9.98
C VAL A 189 -10.54 13.17 11.01
N LEU A 190 -10.33 14.21 11.82
CA LEU A 190 -9.34 14.22 12.91
C LEU A 190 -7.90 13.90 12.45
N ASN A 191 -7.52 14.25 11.22
CA ASN A 191 -6.15 14.09 10.75
C ASN A 191 -5.31 15.32 11.10
N ASP A 192 -4.10 15.09 11.60
CA ASP A 192 -3.10 16.12 11.80
C ASP A 192 -2.27 16.30 10.52
N LEU A 193 -2.41 17.47 9.88
CA LEU A 193 -1.74 17.84 8.65
C LEU A 193 -0.76 18.99 8.93
N SER A 194 0.55 18.72 8.91
CA SER A 194 1.55 19.76 9.11
C SER A 194 2.76 19.60 8.17
N GLY A 195 3.47 20.70 7.90
CA GLY A 195 4.71 20.68 7.10
C GLY A 195 4.57 20.34 5.60
N SER A 196 3.35 20.29 5.04
CA SER A 196 3.15 20.09 3.60
C SER A 196 3.12 21.44 2.88
N CYS A 197 4.06 21.68 1.97
CA CYS A 197 4.31 23.01 1.37
C CYS A 197 3.34 23.40 0.24
N ARG A 198 2.39 22.53 -0.13
CA ARG A 198 1.29 22.84 -1.06
C ARG A 198 0.02 22.11 -0.62
N ALA A 199 -1.00 22.83 -0.18
CA ALA A 199 -2.36 22.30 -0.12
C ALA A 199 -2.99 22.50 -1.53
N GLY A 200 -2.95 21.46 -2.36
CA GLY A 200 -3.62 21.45 -3.66
C GLY A 200 -4.86 20.59 -3.59
N ALA A 201 -6.03 21.21 -3.41
CA ALA A 201 -7.29 20.64 -3.86
C ALA A 201 -7.53 21.17 -5.28
N GLY A 202 -7.60 20.28 -6.26
CA GLY A 202 -7.80 20.60 -7.67
C GLY A 202 -8.75 19.62 -8.32
#